data_AF-A0A101DXV4-F1
#
_entry.id   AF-A0A101DXV4-F1
#
_cell.length_a   1.000
_cell.length_b   1.000
_cell.length_c   1.000
_cell.angle_alpha   90.00
_cell.angle_beta   90.00
_cell.angle_gamma   90.00
#
_symmetry.space_group_name_H-M   'P 1'
#
loop_
_entity.id
_entity.type
_entity.pdbx_description
1 polymer ?
#
loop_
_entity_poly.entity_id
_entity_poly.type
_entity_poly.pdbx_seq_one_letter_code
_entity_poly.pdbx_strand_id
1 'polypeptide(L)'
;GVGSCPFRGGFSPKNLSVLDEFPSVYTFTAQSAFKYDYEFGDVRRAIKRAKEAARRKSDYVDEEHLQVAEKLKDGYRRRIAKIAEIVNRISSRIPRRRMRKLHVGLFGYSRGEEIKLPRAITFCASLYSIGLPSEIIGIAEMSDKDYEAVCEVFKNFDGMMESAMSLFNPESLKIVDLSMDFERAKELFGYEPDERHLEKTNEIIKQIDGDIKNLVVEAGILRGFLG
;
A
#
# COMPACT_ATOMS: atom_id res chain seq x y z
N GLY A 1 -5.41 8.72 -10.05
CA GLY A 1 -4.98 9.62 -8.96
C GLY A 1 -4.19 8.79 -7.97
N VAL A 2 -2.99 9.25 -7.61
CA VAL A 2 -1.99 8.49 -6.86
C VAL A 2 -1.73 9.11 -5.49
N GLY A 3 -1.43 8.29 -4.49
CA GLY A 3 -0.96 8.67 -3.16
C GLY A 3 0.45 8.14 -2.90
N SER A 4 1.03 8.49 -1.76
CA SER A 4 2.43 8.13 -1.43
C SER A 4 2.61 6.69 -0.93
N CYS A 5 1.55 6.06 -0.42
CA CYS A 5 1.52 4.63 -0.13
C CYS A 5 1.61 3.83 -1.45
N PRO A 6 2.46 2.78 -1.55
CA PRO A 6 2.61 1.99 -2.77
C PRO A 6 1.29 1.39 -3.29
N PHE A 7 0.45 0.85 -2.40
CA PHE A 7 -0.90 0.33 -2.72
C PHE A 7 -1.83 1.38 -3.35
N ARG A 8 -1.50 2.65 -3.19
CA ARG A 8 -2.25 3.79 -3.75
C ARG A 8 -1.47 4.52 -4.85
N GLY A 9 -0.40 3.91 -5.35
CA GLY A 9 0.41 4.39 -6.45
C GLY A 9 1.78 4.94 -6.07
N GLY A 10 2.22 4.95 -4.81
CA GLY A 10 3.64 5.20 -4.48
C GLY A 10 4.23 6.59 -4.82
N PHE A 11 3.42 7.59 -5.16
CA PHE A 11 3.92 8.90 -5.60
C PHE A 11 4.32 9.79 -4.43
N SER A 12 5.62 10.01 -4.28
CA SER A 12 6.20 10.86 -3.22
C SER A 12 7.41 11.67 -3.73
N PRO A 13 7.87 12.69 -2.98
CA PRO A 13 9.09 13.40 -3.36
C PRO A 13 10.34 12.52 -3.44
N LYS A 14 10.34 11.38 -2.74
CA LYS A 14 11.42 10.38 -2.77
C LYS A 14 11.20 9.27 -3.80
N ASN A 15 9.96 9.09 -4.29
CA ASN A 15 9.62 8.09 -5.30
C ASN A 15 8.75 8.69 -6.41
N LEU A 16 9.34 8.77 -7.60
CA LEU A 16 8.71 9.27 -8.83
C LEU A 16 8.58 8.19 -9.91
N SER A 17 8.71 6.90 -9.54
CA SER A 17 8.61 5.77 -10.47
C SER A 17 7.31 5.77 -11.29
N VAL A 18 6.22 6.29 -10.73
CA VAL A 18 4.92 6.44 -11.40
C VAL A 18 4.97 7.19 -12.73
N LEU A 19 5.98 8.06 -12.91
CA LEU A 19 6.15 8.81 -14.16
C LEU A 19 6.61 7.88 -15.29
N ASP A 20 7.35 6.84 -14.94
CA ASP A 20 7.83 5.81 -15.86
C ASP A 20 6.83 4.65 -15.99
N GLU A 21 6.10 4.32 -14.92
CA GLU A 21 5.04 3.30 -14.91
C GLU A 21 3.79 3.76 -15.70
N PHE A 22 3.46 5.06 -15.62
CA PHE A 22 2.30 5.63 -16.29
C PHE A 22 2.71 6.77 -17.25
N PRO A 23 3.53 6.48 -18.28
CA PRO A 23 4.17 7.52 -19.09
C PRO A 23 3.21 8.28 -20.00
N SER A 24 2.00 7.76 -20.20
CA SER A 24 0.93 8.40 -20.97
C SER A 24 0.03 9.32 -20.13
N VAL A 25 0.18 9.32 -18.79
CA VAL A 25 -0.65 10.13 -17.89
C VAL A 25 -0.19 11.59 -17.87
N TYR A 26 -1.15 12.49 -18.05
CA TYR A 26 -0.89 13.94 -18.15
C TYR A 26 -0.82 14.63 -16.79
N THR A 27 -1.58 14.13 -15.82
CA THR A 27 -1.82 14.81 -14.55
C THR A 27 -1.75 13.82 -13.40
N PHE A 28 -0.75 14.00 -12.54
CA PHE A 28 -0.61 13.27 -11.29
C PHE A 28 -1.10 14.11 -10.11
N THR A 29 -1.76 13.47 -9.16
CA THR A 29 -2.30 14.15 -7.97
C THR A 29 -1.24 14.24 -6.87
N ALA A 30 -0.71 15.44 -6.61
CA ALA A 30 0.13 15.69 -5.43
C ALA A 30 -0.74 15.79 -4.16
N GLN A 31 -0.84 14.69 -3.41
CA GLN A 31 -1.65 14.61 -2.19
C GLN A 31 -1.03 15.35 -1.00
N SER A 32 -1.71 15.36 0.16
CA SER A 32 -1.22 16.04 1.36
C SER A 32 0.16 15.55 1.80
N ALA A 33 0.38 14.24 1.84
CA ALA A 33 1.66 13.67 2.25
C ALA A 33 2.81 14.23 1.39
N PHE A 34 2.67 14.17 0.06
CA PHE A 34 3.64 14.74 -0.89
C PHE A 34 4.01 16.20 -0.58
N LYS A 35 3.06 17.02 -0.12
CA LYS A 35 3.25 18.47 0.08
C LYS A 35 3.76 18.86 1.46
N TYR A 36 3.44 18.08 2.49
CA TYR A 36 3.58 18.50 3.88
C TYR A 36 4.41 17.55 4.75
N ASP A 37 4.64 16.32 4.30
CA ASP A 37 5.37 15.30 5.08
C ASP A 37 6.84 15.19 4.65
N TYR A 38 7.30 16.06 3.74
CA TYR A 38 8.65 16.07 3.19
C TYR A 38 9.24 17.48 3.22
N GLU A 39 10.58 17.56 3.25
CA GLU A 39 11.30 18.81 3.20
C GLU A 39 10.98 19.62 1.95
N PHE A 40 10.87 20.94 2.09
CA PHE A 40 10.49 21.84 1.01
C PHE A 40 11.38 21.69 -0.23
N GLY A 41 12.68 21.45 -0.02
CA GLY A 41 13.66 21.21 -1.08
C GLY A 41 13.36 19.94 -1.89
N ASP A 42 12.99 18.84 -1.22
CA ASP A 42 12.60 17.58 -1.87
C ASP A 42 11.35 17.77 -2.71
N VAL A 43 10.32 18.42 -2.15
CA VAL A 43 9.06 18.69 -2.84
C VAL A 43 9.30 19.51 -4.12
N ARG A 44 10.11 20.58 -4.05
CA ARG A 44 10.43 21.39 -5.23
C ARG A 44 11.18 20.62 -6.30
N ARG A 45 12.18 19.83 -5.93
CA ARG A 45 12.93 18.99 -6.87
C ARG A 45 12.02 17.97 -7.54
N ALA A 46 11.15 17.34 -6.76
CA ALA A 46 10.22 16.34 -7.27
C ALA A 46 9.20 16.93 -8.25
N ILE A 47 8.63 18.10 -7.94
CA ILE A 47 7.72 18.82 -8.86
C ILE A 47 8.45 19.22 -10.15
N LYS A 48 9.70 19.68 -10.05
CA LYS A 48 10.51 20.04 -11.22
C LYS A 48 10.69 18.82 -12.12
N ARG A 49 11.14 17.68 -11.57
CA ARG A 49 11.32 16.43 -12.32
C ARG A 49 10.01 15.92 -12.92
N ALA A 50 8.90 15.99 -12.18
CA ALA A 50 7.59 15.59 -12.70
C ALA A 50 7.10 16.45 -13.87
N LYS A 51 7.44 17.74 -13.89
CA LYS A 51 7.13 18.65 -15.02
C LYS A 51 8.04 18.43 -16.23
N GLU A 52 9.29 18.03 -15.99
CA GLU A 52 10.29 17.77 -17.03
C GLU A 52 10.17 16.35 -17.63
N ALA A 53 9.43 15.45 -16.97
CA ALA A 53 9.24 14.08 -17.42
C ALA A 53 8.58 14.03 -18.81
N ALA A 54 9.26 13.35 -19.74
CA ALA A 54 8.78 13.17 -21.09
C ALA A 54 7.60 12.20 -21.13
N ARG A 55 6.56 12.57 -21.88
CA ARG A 55 5.43 11.68 -22.15
C ARG A 55 5.82 10.63 -23.16
N ARG A 56 5.44 9.39 -22.90
CA ARG A 56 5.67 8.25 -23.81
C ARG A 56 4.39 7.44 -23.93
N LYS A 57 4.34 6.56 -24.93
CA LYS A 57 3.27 5.55 -25.01
C LYS A 57 3.42 4.61 -23.82
N SER A 58 2.30 4.17 -23.26
CA SER A 58 2.29 3.08 -22.29
C SER A 58 2.57 1.75 -22.97
N ASP A 59 3.15 0.83 -22.21
CA ASP A 59 3.28 -0.56 -22.62
C ASP A 59 1.89 -1.18 -22.86
N TYR A 60 1.83 -2.14 -23.79
CA TYR A 60 0.58 -2.80 -24.15
C TYR A 60 0.26 -3.88 -23.12
N VAL A 61 -0.96 -3.84 -22.57
CA VAL A 61 -1.48 -4.87 -21.67
C VAL A 61 -2.36 -5.78 -22.51
N ASP A 62 -1.94 -7.03 -22.68
CA ASP A 62 -2.68 -8.04 -23.44
C ASP A 62 -3.53 -8.95 -22.53
N GLU A 63 -4.12 -9.99 -23.12
CA GLU A 63 -4.99 -10.93 -22.43
C GLU A 63 -4.25 -11.74 -21.34
N GLU A 64 -2.96 -12.05 -21.52
CA GLU A 64 -2.17 -12.78 -20.53
C GLU A 64 -2.01 -11.95 -19.26
N HIS A 65 -1.69 -10.67 -19.40
CA HIS A 65 -1.61 -9.74 -18.28
C HIS A 65 -2.95 -9.59 -17.55
N LEU A 66 -4.07 -9.56 -18.29
CA LEU A 66 -5.40 -9.48 -17.71
C LEU A 66 -5.78 -10.74 -16.93
N GLN A 67 -5.37 -11.92 -17.41
CA GLN A 67 -5.57 -13.18 -16.69
C GLN A 67 -4.80 -13.22 -15.37
N VAL A 68 -3.56 -12.69 -15.35
CA VAL A 68 -2.79 -12.54 -14.10
C VAL A 68 -3.54 -11.62 -13.13
N ALA A 69 -4.00 -10.45 -13.59
CA ALA A 69 -4.75 -9.52 -12.75
C ALA A 69 -6.03 -10.15 -12.18
N GLU A 70 -6.72 -10.97 -12.97
CA GLU A 70 -7.91 -11.69 -12.53
C GLU A 70 -7.62 -12.76 -11.47
N LYS A 71 -6.56 -13.53 -11.67
CA LYS A 71 -6.08 -14.52 -10.69
C LYS A 71 -5.72 -13.87 -9.35
N LEU A 72 -4.97 -12.77 -9.39
CA LEU A 72 -4.59 -12.01 -8.19
C LEU A 72 -5.80 -11.37 -7.51
N LYS A 73 -6.77 -10.87 -8.30
CA LYS A 73 -8.03 -10.33 -7.77
C LYS A 73 -8.78 -11.38 -6.94
N ASP A 74 -8.88 -12.61 -7.44
CA ASP A 74 -9.57 -13.68 -6.73
C ASP A 74 -8.81 -14.09 -5.45
N GLY A 75 -7.47 -14.14 -5.53
CA GLY A 75 -6.60 -14.31 -4.37
C GLY A 75 -6.83 -13.26 -3.29
N TYR A 76 -6.86 -11.99 -3.69
CA TYR A 76 -7.13 -10.86 -2.82
C TYR A 76 -8.52 -10.98 -2.16
N ARG A 77 -9.57 -11.21 -2.95
CA ARG A 77 -10.95 -11.32 -2.44
C ARG A 77 -11.13 -12.42 -1.40
N ARG A 78 -10.54 -13.59 -1.61
CA ARG A 78 -10.59 -14.71 -0.63
C ARG A 78 -10.04 -14.31 0.75
N ARG A 79 -9.06 -13.40 0.78
CA ARG A 79 -8.39 -12.95 2.01
C ARG A 79 -9.08 -11.77 2.68
N ILE A 80 -9.87 -10.99 1.93
CA ILE A 80 -10.50 -9.77 2.43
C ILE A 80 -11.42 -10.03 3.62
N ALA A 81 -12.12 -11.17 3.66
CA ALA A 81 -12.97 -11.51 4.80
C ALA A 81 -12.19 -11.54 6.13
N LYS A 82 -11.00 -12.17 6.14
CA LYS A 82 -10.12 -12.23 7.33
C LYS A 82 -9.56 -10.84 7.69
N ILE A 83 -9.21 -10.05 6.68
CA ILE A 83 -8.61 -8.71 6.86
C ILE A 83 -9.64 -7.70 7.35
N ALA A 84 -10.91 -7.82 6.94
CA ALA A 84 -11.91 -6.81 7.22
C ALA A 84 -12.19 -6.65 8.72
N GLU A 85 -12.18 -7.74 9.48
CA GLU A 85 -12.38 -7.70 10.92
C GLU A 85 -11.32 -6.83 11.60
N ILE A 86 -10.03 -7.12 11.35
CA ILE A 86 -8.95 -6.38 11.98
C ILE A 86 -8.88 -4.93 11.50
N VAL A 87 -9.12 -4.69 10.20
CA VAL A 87 -9.10 -3.34 9.62
C VAL A 87 -10.17 -2.47 10.27
N ASN A 88 -11.39 -3.01 10.44
CA ASN A 88 -12.48 -2.29 11.06
C ASN A 88 -12.20 -2.01 12.54
N ARG A 89 -11.64 -2.99 13.26
CA ARG A 89 -11.22 -2.84 14.66
C ARG A 89 -10.19 -1.71 14.84
N ILE A 90 -9.23 -1.57 13.93
CA ILE A 90 -8.19 -0.53 13.99
C ILE A 90 -8.68 0.82 13.43
N SER A 91 -9.63 0.82 12.47
CA SER A 91 -10.01 2.01 11.70
C SER A 91 -10.43 3.23 12.53
N SER A 92 -11.08 3.00 13.68
CA SER A 92 -11.52 4.06 14.61
C SER A 92 -10.35 4.74 15.35
N ARG A 93 -9.20 4.07 15.42
CA ARG A 93 -7.97 4.51 16.07
C ARG A 93 -7.01 5.19 15.08
N ILE A 94 -7.32 5.23 13.79
CA ILE A 94 -6.50 5.94 12.80
C ILE A 94 -6.72 7.46 12.91
N PRO A 95 -5.66 8.25 13.08
CA PRO A 95 -5.75 9.71 13.22
C PRO A 95 -6.31 10.35 11.95
N ARG A 96 -7.25 11.27 12.12
CA ARG A 96 -7.86 12.02 11.01
C ARG A 96 -7.13 13.34 10.82
N ARG A 97 -6.25 13.44 9.81
CA ARG A 97 -5.52 14.68 9.49
C ARG A 97 -6.37 15.79 8.82
N ARG A 98 -7.63 15.53 8.48
CA ARG A 98 -8.57 16.56 8.00
C ARG A 98 -9.92 16.39 8.69
N MET A 99 -10.51 17.49 9.18
CA MET A 99 -11.93 17.54 9.50
C MET A 99 -12.72 17.27 8.22
N ARG A 100 -13.48 16.19 8.19
CA ARG A 100 -14.30 15.80 7.05
C ARG A 100 -15.70 15.56 7.57
N LYS A 101 -16.71 16.06 6.83
CA LYS A 101 -18.10 15.64 7.03
C LYS A 101 -18.09 14.12 7.09
N LEU A 102 -18.61 13.55 8.19
CA LEU A 102 -18.77 12.10 8.28
C LEU A 102 -19.68 11.72 7.12
N HIS A 103 -19.11 11.21 6.04
CA HIS A 103 -19.88 10.37 5.14
C HIS A 103 -20.08 9.09 5.93
N VAL A 104 -21.15 9.06 6.73
CA VAL A 104 -21.73 7.82 7.27
C VAL A 104 -22.16 6.90 6.11
N GLY A 105 -22.17 7.40 4.87
CA GLY A 105 -22.32 6.61 3.66
C GLY A 105 -21.02 5.89 3.23
N LEU A 106 -21.01 4.56 3.41
CA LEU A 106 -21.11 3.61 2.30
C LEU A 106 -20.29 3.92 1.02
N PHE A 107 -19.03 4.31 1.15
CA PHE A 107 -18.06 4.10 0.08
C PHE A 107 -17.15 2.96 0.49
N GLY A 108 -17.79 1.82 0.79
CA GLY A 108 -17.15 0.53 0.72
C GLY A 108 -16.93 0.18 -0.75
N TYR A 109 -16.08 -0.79 -1.01
CA TYR A 109 -16.16 -1.56 -2.23
C TYR A 109 -17.56 -2.21 -2.29
N SER A 110 -18.55 -1.49 -2.80
CA SER A 110 -19.90 -2.01 -3.00
C SER A 110 -19.88 -2.90 -4.24
N ARG A 111 -19.49 -4.15 -4.06
CA ARG A 111 -19.77 -5.24 -5.00
C ARG A 111 -20.19 -6.48 -4.20
N GLY A 112 -21.46 -6.49 -3.77
CA GLY A 112 -22.19 -7.72 -3.44
C GLY A 112 -21.84 -8.48 -2.16
N GLU A 113 -20.86 -8.06 -1.36
CA GLU A 113 -20.46 -8.77 -0.13
C GLU A 113 -20.87 -8.00 1.13
N GLU A 114 -21.30 -8.72 2.18
CA GLU A 114 -21.70 -8.20 3.51
C GLU A 114 -20.59 -7.41 4.23
N ILE A 115 -19.37 -7.41 3.68
CA ILE A 115 -18.16 -6.90 4.32
C ILE A 115 -18.01 -5.40 4.07
N LYS A 116 -18.16 -4.61 5.14
CA LYS A 116 -17.93 -3.15 5.11
C LYS A 116 -16.46 -2.87 5.41
N LEU A 117 -15.73 -2.28 4.47
CA LEU A 117 -14.36 -1.79 4.66
C LEU A 117 -14.31 -0.26 4.71
N PRO A 118 -13.33 0.34 5.42
CA PRO A 118 -13.11 1.77 5.38
C PRO A 118 -12.50 2.20 4.04
N ARG A 119 -12.42 3.50 3.81
CA ARG A 119 -11.78 4.05 2.60
C ARG A 119 -10.29 3.67 2.53
N ALA A 120 -9.74 3.63 1.32
CA ALA A 120 -8.37 3.20 1.03
C ALA A 120 -7.29 3.76 1.99
N ILE A 121 -7.34 5.05 2.34
CA ILE A 121 -6.36 5.64 3.29
C ILE A 121 -6.39 4.93 4.64
N THR A 122 -7.58 4.77 5.20
CA THR A 122 -7.76 4.15 6.51
C THR A 122 -7.52 2.64 6.42
N PHE A 123 -7.88 2.01 5.30
CA PHE A 123 -7.55 0.61 5.03
C PHE A 123 -6.04 0.36 5.07
N CYS A 124 -5.26 1.11 4.27
CA CYS A 124 -3.80 0.99 4.24
C CYS A 124 -3.21 1.35 5.60
N ALA A 125 -3.66 2.46 6.21
CA ALA A 125 -3.17 2.88 7.52
C ALA A 125 -3.41 1.81 8.60
N SER A 126 -4.57 1.16 8.63
CA SER A 126 -4.86 0.09 9.59
C SER A 126 -3.89 -1.08 9.43
N LEU A 127 -3.68 -1.55 8.20
CA LEU A 127 -2.84 -2.71 7.93
C LEU A 127 -1.35 -2.41 8.17
N TYR A 128 -0.84 -1.31 7.61
CA TYR A 128 0.53 -0.89 7.84
C TYR A 128 0.84 -0.59 9.32
N SER A 129 -0.16 -0.21 10.13
CA SER A 129 0.04 0.02 11.57
C SER A 129 0.32 -1.25 12.36
N ILE A 130 -0.13 -2.41 11.89
CA ILE A 130 0.26 -3.70 12.45
C ILE A 130 1.44 -4.32 11.69
N GLY A 131 2.10 -3.56 10.80
CA GLY A 131 3.18 -4.09 9.96
C GLY A 131 2.70 -5.10 8.93
N LEU A 132 1.47 -4.94 8.43
CA LEU A 132 0.96 -5.74 7.32
C LEU A 132 0.81 -4.84 6.08
N PRO A 133 1.81 -4.75 5.19
CA PRO A 133 1.65 -4.11 3.90
C PRO A 133 0.44 -4.68 3.14
N SER A 134 -0.38 -3.80 2.57
CA SER A 134 -1.56 -4.19 1.80
C SER A 134 -1.24 -4.82 0.43
N GLU A 135 -0.04 -4.57 -0.06
CA GLU A 135 0.48 -4.94 -1.38
C GLU A 135 0.70 -6.45 -1.50
N ILE A 136 0.98 -7.13 -0.38
CA ILE A 136 1.20 -8.58 -0.37
C ILE A 136 -0.09 -9.39 -0.42
N ILE A 137 -1.26 -8.76 -0.24
CA ILE A 137 -2.52 -9.49 -0.11
C ILE A 137 -2.87 -10.17 -1.45
N GLY A 138 -2.86 -11.50 -1.48
CA GLY A 138 -3.17 -12.30 -2.66
C GLY A 138 -1.94 -12.67 -3.50
N ILE A 139 -0.73 -12.24 -3.09
CA ILE A 139 0.51 -12.53 -3.81
C ILE A 139 0.83 -14.03 -3.85
N ALA A 140 0.29 -14.83 -2.93
CA ALA A 140 0.49 -16.29 -2.96
C ALA A 140 -0.08 -16.96 -4.22
N GLU A 141 -0.99 -16.30 -4.94
CA GLU A 141 -1.51 -16.81 -6.22
C GLU A 141 -0.55 -16.54 -7.40
N MET A 142 0.46 -15.69 -7.23
CA MET A 142 1.40 -15.32 -8.29
C MET A 142 2.38 -16.46 -8.54
N SER A 143 2.30 -17.12 -9.70
CA SER A 143 3.34 -18.04 -10.16
C SER A 143 4.55 -17.28 -10.74
N ASP A 144 5.67 -17.96 -10.99
CA ASP A 144 6.86 -17.31 -11.57
C ASP A 144 6.56 -16.72 -12.95
N LYS A 145 5.74 -17.42 -13.75
CA LYS A 145 5.27 -16.92 -15.04
C LYS A 145 4.40 -15.67 -14.89
N ASP A 146 3.51 -15.64 -13.90
CA ASP A 146 2.67 -14.47 -13.63
C ASP A 146 3.54 -13.27 -13.21
N TYR A 147 4.57 -13.51 -12.41
CA TYR A 147 5.54 -12.51 -11.98
C TYR A 147 6.31 -11.91 -13.17
N GLU A 148 6.82 -12.76 -14.07
CA GLU A 148 7.50 -12.33 -15.30
C GLU A 148 6.59 -11.43 -16.14
N ALA A 149 5.34 -11.85 -16.38
CA ALA A 149 4.35 -11.06 -17.13
C ALA A 149 4.07 -9.69 -16.47
N VAL A 150 3.99 -9.62 -15.14
CA VAL A 150 3.82 -8.34 -14.44
C VAL A 150 5.04 -7.43 -14.65
N CYS A 151 6.25 -7.96 -14.56
CA CYS A 151 7.49 -7.18 -14.73
C CYS A 151 7.66 -6.64 -16.17
N GLU A 152 7.03 -7.26 -17.16
CA GLU A 152 7.01 -6.76 -18.54
C GLU A 152 6.32 -5.42 -18.66
N VAL A 153 5.24 -5.17 -17.91
CA VAL A 153 4.43 -3.94 -18.01
C VAL A 153 4.52 -3.02 -16.79
N PHE A 154 4.95 -3.54 -15.65
CA PHE A 154 5.09 -2.80 -14.40
C PHE A 154 6.55 -2.77 -13.95
N LYS A 155 7.33 -1.87 -14.56
CA LYS A 155 8.81 -1.83 -14.45
C LYS A 155 9.37 -1.65 -13.04
N ASN A 156 8.63 -1.06 -12.12
CA ASN A 156 9.07 -0.82 -10.75
C ASN A 156 8.35 -1.73 -9.74
N PHE A 157 7.82 -2.87 -10.20
CA PHE A 157 7.11 -3.80 -9.34
C PHE A 157 8.01 -4.32 -8.20
N ASP A 158 9.25 -4.71 -8.51
CA ASP A 158 10.21 -5.21 -7.52
C ASP A 158 10.51 -4.18 -6.44
N GLY A 159 10.95 -2.98 -6.84
CA GLY A 159 11.26 -1.92 -5.87
C GLY A 159 10.05 -1.50 -5.03
N MET A 160 8.84 -1.58 -5.59
CA MET A 160 7.59 -1.37 -4.84
C MET A 160 7.38 -2.46 -3.79
N MET A 161 7.55 -3.72 -4.17
CA MET A 161 7.35 -4.87 -3.30
C MET A 161 8.46 -5.01 -2.26
N GLU A 162 9.72 -4.78 -2.59
CA GLU A 162 10.85 -4.70 -1.66
C GLU A 162 10.59 -3.62 -0.58
N SER A 163 10.15 -2.43 -1.01
CA SER A 163 9.78 -1.35 -0.09
C SER A 163 8.63 -1.76 0.84
N ALA A 164 7.62 -2.44 0.31
CA ALA A 164 6.52 -2.96 1.12
C ALA A 164 7.01 -4.04 2.10
N MET A 165 7.80 -5.01 1.63
CA MET A 165 8.34 -6.10 2.43
C MET A 165 9.26 -5.62 3.56
N SER A 166 10.01 -4.52 3.36
CA SER A 166 10.79 -3.91 4.44
C SER A 166 9.92 -3.40 5.60
N LEU A 167 8.64 -3.12 5.35
CA LEU A 167 7.70 -2.64 6.36
C LEU A 167 6.84 -3.76 6.96
N PHE A 168 7.06 -5.01 6.54
CA PHE A 168 6.34 -6.17 7.03
C PHE A 168 6.83 -6.56 8.44
N ASN A 169 5.88 -6.93 9.31
CA ASN A 169 6.12 -7.46 10.64
C ASN A 169 5.49 -8.87 10.73
N PRO A 170 6.30 -9.94 10.90
CA PRO A 170 5.81 -11.31 11.06
C PRO A 170 4.84 -11.53 12.23
N GLU A 171 4.89 -10.70 13.28
CA GLU A 171 3.91 -10.77 14.38
C GLU A 171 2.48 -10.47 13.91
N SER A 172 2.32 -9.74 12.80
CA SER A 172 1.01 -9.50 12.19
C SER A 172 0.31 -10.79 11.73
N LEU A 173 1.08 -11.83 11.37
CA LEU A 173 0.54 -13.12 10.93
C LEU A 173 -0.19 -13.86 12.04
N LYS A 174 0.11 -13.56 13.31
CA LYS A 174 -0.62 -14.07 14.48
C LYS A 174 -2.01 -13.45 14.63
N ILE A 175 -2.24 -12.30 13.98
CA ILE A 175 -3.52 -11.58 13.99
C ILE A 175 -4.34 -11.92 12.73
N VAL A 176 -3.70 -11.87 11.56
CA VAL A 176 -4.31 -12.25 10.28
C VAL A 176 -3.36 -13.20 9.55
N ASP A 177 -3.79 -14.46 9.43
CA ASP A 177 -2.99 -15.46 8.74
C ASP A 177 -2.96 -15.20 7.22
N LEU A 178 -1.81 -14.69 6.78
CA LEU A 178 -1.36 -14.51 5.40
C LEU A 178 0.00 -15.17 5.20
N SER A 179 0.26 -16.28 5.90
CA SER A 179 1.59 -16.92 5.90
C SER A 179 2.02 -17.34 4.50
N MET A 180 1.10 -17.85 3.68
CA MET A 180 1.38 -18.21 2.28
C MET A 180 1.77 -16.99 1.42
N ASP A 181 1.13 -15.85 1.65
CA ASP A 181 1.43 -14.61 0.94
C ASP A 181 2.79 -14.05 1.35
N PHE A 182 3.11 -14.09 2.65
CA PHE A 182 4.41 -13.68 3.14
C PHE A 182 5.53 -14.56 2.58
N GLU A 183 5.39 -15.89 2.62
CA GLU A 183 6.43 -16.79 2.08
C GLU A 183 6.61 -16.58 0.58
N ARG A 184 5.53 -16.41 -0.19
CA ARG A 184 5.65 -16.15 -1.62
C ARG A 184 6.27 -14.79 -1.92
N ALA A 185 5.91 -13.74 -1.18
CA ALA A 185 6.53 -12.42 -1.34
C ALA A 185 8.01 -12.45 -0.95
N LYS A 186 8.37 -13.18 0.11
CA LYS A 186 9.75 -13.35 0.54
C LYS A 186 10.59 -14.12 -0.48
N GLU A 187 10.01 -15.13 -1.12
CA GLU A 187 10.66 -15.88 -2.20
C GLU A 187 10.97 -14.96 -3.40
N LEU A 188 10.01 -14.14 -3.81
CA LEU A 188 10.14 -13.27 -4.99
C LEU A 188 10.98 -12.01 -4.75
N PHE A 189 10.85 -11.37 -3.57
CA PHE A 189 11.38 -10.02 -3.32
C PHE A 189 12.36 -9.95 -2.15
N GLY A 190 12.62 -11.06 -1.46
CA GLY A 190 13.39 -11.06 -0.23
C GLY A 190 12.65 -10.44 0.96
N TYR A 191 13.35 -10.36 2.09
CA TYR A 191 12.81 -9.76 3.31
C TYR A 191 13.93 -9.17 4.15
N GLU A 192 14.05 -7.85 4.09
CA GLU A 192 15.00 -7.04 4.87
C GLU A 192 14.19 -5.99 5.67
N PRO A 193 13.80 -6.29 6.92
CA PRO A 193 12.91 -5.41 7.67
C PRO A 193 13.59 -4.11 8.10
N ASP A 194 12.83 -3.01 8.06
CA ASP A 194 13.18 -1.78 8.78
C ASP A 194 12.96 -2.04 10.27
N GLU A 195 14.06 -2.23 11.01
CA GLU A 195 14.05 -2.52 12.44
C GLU A 195 13.28 -1.47 13.28
N ARG A 196 13.30 -0.20 12.88
CA ARG A 196 12.58 0.86 13.60
C ARG A 196 11.08 0.73 13.39
N HIS A 197 10.66 0.44 12.16
CA HIS A 197 9.25 0.19 11.86
C HIS A 197 8.77 -1.12 12.52
N LEU A 198 9.60 -2.16 12.52
CA LEU A 198 9.32 -3.44 13.17
C LEU A 198 9.11 -3.26 14.68
N GLU A 199 10.01 -2.56 15.37
CA GLU A 199 9.88 -2.24 16.80
C GLU A 199 8.57 -1.49 17.08
N LYS A 200 8.28 -0.45 16.30
CA LYS A 200 7.07 0.37 16.49
C LYS A 200 5.78 -0.41 16.24
N THR A 201 5.73 -1.25 15.21
CA THR A 201 4.56 -2.09 14.92
C THR A 201 4.38 -3.19 15.97
N ASN A 202 5.45 -3.71 16.56
CA ASN A 202 5.35 -4.61 17.73
C ASN A 202 4.69 -3.95 18.94
N GLU A 203 5.01 -2.68 19.23
CA GLU A 203 4.33 -1.90 20.28
C GLU A 203 2.84 -1.74 19.99
N ILE A 204 2.48 -1.46 18.73
CA ILE A 204 1.08 -1.33 18.29
C ILE A 204 0.34 -2.65 18.45
N ILE A 205 0.93 -3.77 18.01
CA ILE A 205 0.33 -5.11 18.13
C ILE A 205 0.04 -5.46 19.59
N LYS A 206 0.98 -5.20 20.50
CA LYS A 206 0.79 -5.46 21.95
C LYS A 206 -0.34 -4.64 22.56
N GLN A 207 -0.64 -3.46 22.00
CA GLN A 207 -1.62 -2.52 22.52
C GLN A 207 -2.81 -2.33 21.56
N ILE A 208 -3.08 -3.31 20.69
CA ILE A 208 -4.01 -3.14 19.56
C ILE A 208 -5.43 -2.70 19.95
N ASP A 209 -5.86 -3.02 21.18
CA ASP A 209 -7.15 -2.59 21.74
C ASP A 209 -7.11 -1.28 22.52
N GLY A 210 -5.91 -0.80 22.87
CA GLY A 210 -5.68 0.43 23.61
C GLY A 210 -5.71 1.69 22.72
N ASP A 211 -5.15 2.78 23.26
CA ASP A 211 -4.97 4.03 22.52
C ASP A 211 -3.63 4.02 21.77
N ILE A 212 -3.67 3.54 20.52
CA ILE A 212 -2.50 3.45 19.63
C ILE A 212 -2.32 4.68 18.74
N LYS A 213 -3.12 5.74 18.89
CA LYS A 213 -3.13 6.87 17.92
C LYS A 213 -1.75 7.48 17.70
N ASN A 214 -1.00 7.73 18.78
CA ASN A 214 0.34 8.31 18.70
C ASN A 214 1.32 7.33 18.05
N LEU A 215 1.28 6.05 18.42
CA LEU A 215 2.12 5.00 17.83
C LEU A 215 1.86 4.86 16.31
N VAL A 216 0.60 4.95 15.89
CA VAL A 216 0.21 4.96 14.46
C VAL A 216 0.80 6.16 13.73
N VAL A 217 0.84 7.35 14.35
CA VAL A 217 1.47 8.53 13.77
C VAL A 217 2.98 8.33 13.64
N GLU A 218 3.64 7.84 14.68
CA GLU A 218 5.08 7.55 14.68
C GLU A 218 5.46 6.54 13.61
N ALA A 219 4.74 5.41 13.53
CA ALA A 219 4.93 4.41 12.47
C ALA A 219 4.70 5.01 11.08
N GLY A 220 3.69 5.89 10.94
CA GLY A 220 3.43 6.63 9.70
C GLY A 220 4.55 7.58 9.28
N ILE A 221 5.28 8.17 10.24
CA ILE A 221 6.46 9.00 9.97
C ILE A 221 7.61 8.11 9.48
N LEU A 222 7.86 6.97 10.13
CA LEU A 222 8.92 6.04 9.74
C LEU A 222 8.76 5.56 8.30
N ARG A 223 7.56 5.12 7.91
CA ARG A 223 7.27 4.68 6.53
C ARG A 223 7.01 5.82 5.54
N GLY A 224 6.97 7.08 5.99
CA GLY A 224 6.78 8.26 5.15
C GLY A 224 5.33 8.48 4.63
N PHE A 225 4.35 7.76 5.15
CA PHE A 225 2.93 7.98 4.87
C PHE A 225 2.03 7.40 5.97
N LEU A 226 0.87 8.02 6.19
CA LEU A 226 -0.13 7.43 7.08
C LEU A 226 -0.80 6.20 6.44
N GLY A 227 -1.25 6.36 5.18
CA GLY A 227 -1.95 5.40 4.35
C GLY A 227 -2.43 6.07 3.07
#